data_AF-A0A5N6J7L0-F1
#
_entry.id   AF-A0A5N6J7L0-F1
#
_cell.length_a   1.000
_cell.length_b   1.000
_cell.length_c   1.000
_cell.angle_alpha   90.00
_cell.angle_beta   90.00
_cell.angle_gamma   90.00
#
_symmetry.space_group_name_H-M   'P 1'
#
loop_
_entity.id
_entity.type
_entity.pdbx_description
1 polymer ?
#
loop_
_entity_poly.entity_id
_entity_poly.type
_entity_poly.pdbx_seq_one_letter_code
_entity_poly.pdbx_strand_id
1 'polypeptide(L)'
;MTKTAAAPQCSKGDDTADFGDFVRNEDEELDLEEVVEPWYNYDIKETSHVFYPICLGEGLNGRYLVENKMGSGSGSTVWMANDLQEKRDVALKVMAFWSAF
;
A
#
# COMPACT_ATOMS: atom_id res chain seq x y z
N MET A 1 58.57 5.44 7.31
CA MET A 1 58.29 4.05 6.89
C MET A 1 58.04 3.26 8.15
N THR A 2 56.86 2.66 8.35
CA THR A 2 56.54 1.34 7.81
C THR A 2 55.03 1.18 7.60
N LYS A 3 54.67 0.72 6.41
CA LYS A 3 53.34 0.24 6.06
C LYS A 3 53.19 -1.17 6.65
N THR A 4 52.12 -1.42 7.40
CA THR A 4 51.72 -2.77 7.77
C THR A 4 50.46 -3.13 7.00
N ALA A 5 50.55 -4.24 6.28
CA ALA A 5 49.65 -4.70 5.25
C ALA A 5 48.42 -5.45 5.79
N ALA A 6 47.36 -5.36 4.98
CA ALA A 6 46.11 -6.12 4.87
C ALA A 6 45.82 -7.26 5.88
N ALA A 7 44.66 -7.15 6.52
CA ALA A 7 43.91 -8.30 7.01
C ALA A 7 43.14 -8.97 5.86
N PRO A 8 43.02 -10.31 5.83
CA PRO A 8 42.35 -11.03 4.76
C PRO A 8 40.84 -10.73 4.76
N GLN A 9 40.28 -10.63 3.55
CA GLN A 9 38.86 -10.51 3.30
C GLN A 9 38.10 -11.67 3.93
N CYS A 10 37.08 -11.37 4.75
CA CYS A 10 36.16 -12.37 5.25
C CYS A 10 35.37 -12.94 4.07
N SER A 11 35.38 -14.25 4.02
CA SER A 11 35.01 -15.10 2.91
C SER A 11 33.50 -15.17 2.67
N LYS A 12 33.16 -15.11 1.39
CA LYS A 12 32.09 -15.82 0.65
C LYS A 12 30.67 -15.71 1.19
N GLY A 13 29.85 -15.09 0.34
CA GLY A 13 28.44 -14.85 0.57
C GLY A 13 27.66 -16.12 0.86
N ASP A 14 26.72 -15.95 1.77
CA ASP A 14 25.52 -16.75 1.80
C ASP A 14 24.44 -15.90 1.14
N ASP A 15 24.21 -16.13 -0.16
CA ASP A 15 23.04 -15.67 -0.89
C ASP A 15 21.81 -16.45 -0.41
N THR A 16 21.56 -16.49 0.91
CA THR A 16 20.24 -16.82 1.41
C THR A 16 19.42 -15.57 1.21
N ALA A 17 18.91 -15.44 -0.02
CA ALA A 17 17.94 -14.43 -0.36
C ALA A 17 16.78 -14.53 0.64
N ASP A 18 16.59 -13.45 1.40
CA ASP A 18 15.47 -13.24 2.30
C ASP A 18 14.19 -13.11 1.47
N PHE A 19 13.66 -14.26 1.03
CA PHE A 19 12.43 -14.34 0.25
C PHE A 19 11.18 -14.33 1.14
N GLY A 20 11.31 -13.90 2.41
CA GLY A 20 10.23 -13.98 3.38
C GLY A 20 9.87 -15.41 3.74
N ASP A 21 9.17 -15.56 4.85
CA ASP A 21 8.64 -16.86 5.27
C ASP A 21 7.51 -17.29 4.33
N PHE A 22 7.53 -18.54 3.88
CA PHE A 22 6.44 -19.06 3.04
C PHE A 22 5.17 -19.12 3.89
N VAL A 23 4.12 -18.44 3.43
CA VAL A 23 2.81 -18.50 4.08
C VAL A 23 2.35 -19.95 4.08
N ARG A 24 2.34 -20.57 5.26
CA ARG A 24 1.83 -21.93 5.46
C ARG A 24 0.32 -21.86 5.26
N ASN A 25 -0.20 -22.80 4.49
CA ASN A 25 -1.61 -22.93 4.16
C ASN A 25 -2.46 -23.53 5.31
N GLU A 26 -1.93 -23.59 6.53
CA GLU A 26 -2.51 -24.35 7.65
C GLU A 26 -2.86 -23.50 8.89
N ASP A 27 -2.55 -22.19 8.89
CA ASP A 27 -2.71 -21.35 10.07
C ASP A 27 -3.78 -20.28 9.81
N GLU A 28 -4.98 -20.53 10.35
CA GLU A 28 -6.12 -19.62 10.55
C GLU A 28 -6.75 -19.02 9.27
N GLU A 29 -7.85 -19.60 8.81
CA GLU A 29 -8.83 -18.84 8.00
C GLU A 29 -9.35 -17.70 8.87
N LEU A 30 -8.67 -16.55 8.82
CA LEU A 30 -9.11 -15.33 9.48
C LEU A 30 -10.47 -14.95 8.90
N ASP A 31 -11.41 -14.63 9.79
CA ASP A 31 -12.73 -14.15 9.42
C ASP A 31 -12.58 -12.94 8.50
N LEU A 32 -13.08 -13.01 7.27
CA LEU A 32 -12.89 -11.95 6.28
C LEU A 32 -13.48 -10.62 6.80
N GLU A 33 -14.54 -10.75 7.59
CA GLU A 33 -15.23 -9.70 8.32
C GLU A 33 -14.35 -9.01 9.38
N GLU A 34 -13.34 -9.70 9.95
CA GLU A 34 -12.39 -9.12 10.89
C GLU A 34 -11.23 -8.40 10.17
N VAL A 35 -10.82 -8.91 9.00
CA VAL A 35 -9.66 -8.38 8.26
C VAL A 35 -10.03 -7.19 7.35
N VAL A 36 -11.23 -7.20 6.77
CA VAL A 36 -11.65 -6.18 5.79
C VAL A 36 -12.27 -4.97 6.48
N GLU A 37 -11.82 -3.77 6.11
CA GLU A 37 -12.46 -2.54 6.58
C GLU A 37 -13.93 -2.51 6.13
N PRO A 38 -14.89 -2.36 7.06
CA PRO A 38 -16.31 -2.36 6.72
C PRO A 38 -16.66 -1.31 5.66
N TRP A 39 -17.52 -1.67 4.70
CA TRP A 39 -17.88 -0.81 3.56
C TRP A 39 -18.45 0.56 3.95
N TYR A 40 -19.15 0.64 5.09
CA TYR A 40 -19.73 1.90 5.59
C TYR A 40 -18.67 2.92 5.98
N ASN A 41 -17.41 2.52 6.17
CA ASN A 41 -16.32 3.46 6.42
C ASN A 41 -16.07 4.43 5.25
N TYR A 42 -16.55 4.07 4.07
CA TYR A 42 -16.45 4.87 2.85
C TYR A 42 -17.71 5.71 2.57
N ASP A 43 -18.75 5.61 3.42
CA ASP A 43 -19.91 6.49 3.34
C ASP A 43 -19.62 7.83 4.03
N ILE A 44 -19.50 8.89 3.23
CA ILE A 44 -19.26 10.27 3.69
C ILE A 44 -20.25 10.70 4.79
N LYS A 45 -21.48 10.15 4.80
CA LYS A 45 -22.49 10.48 5.82
C LYS A 45 -22.21 9.85 7.17
N GLU A 46 -21.68 8.62 7.19
CA GLU A 46 -21.31 7.91 8.43
C GLU A 46 -19.93 8.33 8.93
N THR A 47 -18.96 8.49 8.01
CA THR A 47 -17.56 8.75 8.35
C THR A 47 -17.11 10.17 8.04
N SER A 48 -17.94 11.15 8.40
CA SER A 48 -17.58 12.58 8.29
C SER A 48 -16.29 12.97 9.03
N HIS A 49 -15.80 12.13 9.93
CA HIS A 49 -14.56 12.27 10.68
C HIS A 49 -13.36 11.54 10.06
N VAL A 50 -13.56 10.67 9.07
CA VAL A 50 -12.52 9.97 8.32
C VAL A 50 -12.34 10.66 6.98
N PHE A 51 -11.17 11.28 6.78
CA PHE A 51 -10.90 12.02 5.56
C PHE A 51 -10.44 11.08 4.44
N TYR A 52 -11.39 10.56 3.66
CA TYR A 52 -11.12 9.95 2.35
C TYR A 52 -11.42 10.97 1.25
N PRO A 53 -10.39 11.57 0.63
CA PRO A 53 -10.59 12.62 -0.38
C PRO A 53 -11.27 12.13 -1.66
N ILE A 54 -11.41 10.81 -1.84
CA ILE A 54 -12.04 10.15 -2.99
C ILE A 54 -12.82 8.91 -2.54
N CYS A 55 -13.79 8.48 -3.35
CA CYS A 55 -14.72 7.37 -3.04
C CYS A 55 -14.52 6.14 -3.95
N LEU A 56 -15.02 4.98 -3.50
CA LEU A 56 -15.14 3.79 -4.35
C LEU A 56 -16.07 4.07 -5.53
N GLY A 57 -15.67 3.61 -6.72
CA GLY A 57 -16.39 3.85 -7.97
C GLY A 57 -16.21 5.26 -8.55
N GLU A 58 -15.45 6.14 -7.90
CA GLU A 58 -15.17 7.48 -8.43
C GLU A 58 -14.27 7.40 -9.67
N GLY A 59 -14.64 8.15 -10.72
CA GLY A 59 -13.85 8.26 -11.94
C GLY A 59 -12.95 9.50 -11.91
N LEU A 60 -11.65 9.31 -11.74
CA LEU A 60 -10.67 10.39 -11.70
C LEU A 60 -10.11 10.71 -13.09
N ASN A 61 -10.15 11.99 -13.46
CA ASN A 61 -9.69 12.50 -14.75
C ASN A 61 -10.31 11.79 -15.98
N GLY A 62 -11.47 11.15 -15.81
CA GLY A 62 -12.12 10.32 -16.83
C GLY A 62 -11.30 9.11 -17.28
N ARG A 63 -10.27 8.71 -16.55
CA ARG A 63 -9.35 7.62 -16.91
C ARG A 63 -9.24 6.54 -15.84
N TYR A 64 -9.26 6.92 -14.57
CA TYR A 64 -8.99 5.99 -13.47
C TYR A 64 -10.27 5.74 -12.68
N LEU A 65 -10.75 4.50 -12.67
CA LEU A 65 -11.90 4.09 -11.88
C LEU A 65 -11.39 3.53 -10.54
N VAL A 66 -11.74 4.18 -9.42
CA VAL A 66 -11.31 3.77 -8.08
C VAL A 66 -12.05 2.50 -7.65
N GLU A 67 -11.32 1.45 -7.27
CA GLU A 67 -11.90 0.13 -6.96
C GLU A 67 -11.75 -0.27 -5.50
N ASN A 68 -10.59 -0.01 -4.89
CA ASN A 68 -10.36 -0.38 -3.49
C ASN A 68 -9.31 0.52 -2.81
N LYS A 69 -9.38 0.67 -1.49
CA LYS A 69 -8.31 1.30 -0.70
C LYS A 69 -7.20 0.29 -0.46
N MET A 70 -5.97 0.69 -0.74
CA MET A 70 -4.79 -0.14 -0.53
C MET A 70 -4.05 0.21 0.77
N GLY A 71 -4.14 1.47 1.22
CA GLY A 71 -3.53 1.87 2.48
C GLY A 71 -3.64 3.37 2.78
N SER A 72 -3.21 3.75 3.98
CA SER A 72 -3.20 5.14 4.44
C SER A 72 -1.95 5.43 5.27
N GLY A 73 -1.43 6.65 5.14
CA GLY A 73 -0.36 7.19 5.98
C GLY A 73 -0.66 8.64 6.37
N SER A 74 0.23 9.23 7.18
CA SER A 74 0.03 10.54 7.85
C SER A 74 -0.41 11.72 6.96
N GLY A 75 -0.17 11.67 5.64
CA GLY A 75 -0.58 12.74 4.71
C GLY A 75 -1.08 12.25 3.36
N SER A 76 -1.38 10.96 3.22
CA SER A 76 -1.85 10.41 1.94
C SER A 76 -2.59 9.10 2.10
N THR A 77 -3.49 8.84 1.15
CA THR A 77 -4.13 7.54 0.97
C THR A 77 -3.68 6.93 -0.36
N VAL A 78 -3.57 5.61 -0.42
CA VAL A 78 -3.22 4.86 -1.64
C VAL A 78 -4.42 3.99 -2.02
N TRP A 79 -4.79 4.05 -3.29
CA TRP A 79 -5.97 3.40 -3.84
C TRP A 79 -5.61 2.56 -5.06
N MET A 80 -6.24 1.41 -5.18
CA MET A 80 -6.26 0.64 -6.41
C MET A 80 -7.30 1.24 -7.35
N ALA A 81 -6.91 1.46 -8.60
CA ALA A 81 -7.80 1.94 -9.64
C ALA A 81 -7.54 1.22 -10.95
N ASN A 82 -8.60 1.04 -11.74
CA ASN A 82 -8.48 0.53 -13.10
C ASN A 82 -8.21 1.70 -14.07
N ASP A 83 -7.10 1.63 -14.79
CA ASP A 83 -6.82 2.54 -15.91
C ASP A 83 -7.64 2.11 -17.12
N LEU A 84 -8.73 2.83 -17.39
CA LEU A 84 -9.67 2.50 -18.47
C LEU A 84 -9.05 2.62 -19.87
N GLN A 85 -7.96 3.36 -20.03
CA GLN A 85 -7.28 3.53 -21.31
C GLN A 85 -6.30 2.38 -21.57
N GLU A 86 -5.44 2.09 -20.60
CA GLU A 86 -4.40 1.06 -20.72
C GLU A 86 -4.90 -0.34 -20.29
N LYS A 87 -6.13 -0.43 -19.76
CA LYS A 87 -6.79 -1.64 -19.26
C LYS A 87 -5.92 -2.41 -18.25
N ARG A 88 -5.37 -1.69 -17.28
CA ARG A 88 -4.51 -2.25 -16.24
C ARG A 88 -4.81 -1.62 -14.89
N ASP A 89 -4.49 -2.35 -13.83
CA ASP A 89 -4.62 -1.82 -12.47
C ASP A 89 -3.41 -0.94 -12.13
N VAL A 90 -3.69 0.17 -11.46
CA VAL A 90 -2.70 1.16 -11.03
C VAL A 90 -2.92 1.55 -9.57
N ALA A 91 -1.85 1.96 -8.91
CA ALA A 91 -1.92 2.54 -7.57
C ALA A 91 -1.96 4.07 -7.67
N LEU A 92 -2.99 4.69 -7.10
CA LEU A 92 -3.15 6.14 -7.00
C LEU A 92 -2.83 6.60 -5.58
N LYS A 93 -1.80 7.43 -5.43
CA LYS A 93 -1.48 8.10 -4.17
C LYS A 93 -2.14 9.47 -4.13
N VAL A 94 -3.14 9.63 -3.27
CA VAL A 94 -3.87 10.88 -3.08
C VAL A 94 -3.34 11.58 -1.84
N MET A 95 -2.89 12.83 -2.00
CA MET A 95 -2.37 13.64 -0.90
C MET A 95 -3.53 14.27 -0.14
N ALA A 96 -3.54 14.10 1.18
CA ALA A 96 -4.45 14.80 2.07
C ALA A 96 -3.80 16.13 2.46
N PHE A 97 -4.01 17.17 1.65
CA PHE A 97 -3.68 18.53 2.06
C PHE A 97 -4.83 19.08 2.88
N TRP A 98 -4.57 19.38 4.15
CA TRP A 98 -5.42 20.29 4.90
C TRP A 98 -5.29 21.66 4.23
N SER A 99 -6.33 22.15 3.57
CA SER A 99 -6.38 23.55 3.17
C SER A 99 -6.41 24.38 4.46
N ALA A 100 -5.28 25.03 4.78
CA ALA A 100 -5.22 26.04 5.82
C ALA A 100 -6.20 27.17 5.49
N PHE A 101 -6.97 27.57 6.50
CA PHE A 101 -7.92 28.67 6.51
C PHE A 101 -7.34 29.99 5.96
#